data_AF-A0A538I463-F1
#
_entry.id   AF-A0A538I463-F1
#
_cell.length_a   1.000
_cell.length_b   1.000
_cell.length_c   1.000
_cell.angle_alpha   90.00
_cell.angle_beta   90.00
_cell.angle_gamma   90.00
#
_symmetry.space_group_name_H-M   'P 1'
#
loop_
_entity.id
_entity.type
_entity.pdbx_description
1 polymer ?
#
loop_
_entity_poly.entity_id
_entity_poly.type
_entity_poly.pdbx_seq_one_letter_code
_entity_poly.pdbx_strand_id
1 'polypeptide(L)'
;MRVQRKDRRSIPRLRYLVSGAVVAAALVTAALTSGSARAVAQAVPRNTAEPKITGSAIVGSTLSATTGDWTGTTPINFAFQWVRCPTSGGKSDGSDCASISGATTSSYVVGSADAGKRLRVRVTGSNVDGSATAASNATATIASAGSGRPRNTRLPSISGSLSTGATLHGDPGTWTGSQPITFSFQWLRCDARGGNCIELSGQNDDAYTLRDGDTGRTLRIRVVARNSAGRRAAVSPQTGVVSGGGGLPPGAVKLANGEISIPATSVPSSERLVVASVSFSPSTVRSRSNPIAVNIKVKDTRGYDVRDVLVFLRSTPVVTNTPDEGRTADDGTIIYNVQPEADFPIRNGYSVQFFVKAHRQGDNPLAGIAGYRLVQVATAR
;
A
#
# COMPACT_ATOMS: atom_id res chain seq x y z
N MET A 1 -46.37 -56.13 54.36
CA MET A 1 -46.90 -55.41 53.18
C MET A 1 -48.19 -54.71 53.63
N ARG A 2 -48.09 -53.59 54.33
CA ARG A 2 -48.10 -52.21 53.80
C ARG A 2 -49.46 -51.84 53.17
N VAL A 3 -50.44 -51.54 54.02
CA VAL A 3 -51.68 -50.80 53.73
C VAL A 3 -52.09 -50.21 55.09
N GLN A 4 -52.53 -48.97 55.32
CA GLN A 4 -53.55 -48.10 54.74
C GLN A 4 -53.20 -46.69 55.29
N ARG A 5 -53.10 -45.60 54.53
CA ARG A 5 -54.16 -44.80 53.89
C ARG A 5 -55.29 -44.36 54.83
N LYS A 6 -55.46 -43.02 54.91
CA LYS A 6 -56.70 -42.28 55.18
C LYS A 6 -57.23 -42.38 56.62
N ASP A 7 -57.85 -41.37 57.21
CA ASP A 7 -58.87 -40.47 56.65
C ASP A 7 -59.02 -39.25 57.60
N ARG A 8 -59.17 -38.04 57.04
CA ARG A 8 -60.40 -37.21 57.03
C ARG A 8 -60.85 -36.59 58.36
N ARG A 9 -60.97 -35.25 58.29
CA ARG A 9 -62.12 -34.39 58.69
C ARG A 9 -62.50 -34.45 60.19
N SER A 10 -62.95 -33.39 60.86
CA SER A 10 -63.46 -32.07 60.51
C SER A 10 -63.64 -31.31 61.83
N ILE A 11 -63.57 -29.99 61.73
CA ILE A 11 -63.78 -28.95 62.75
C ILE A 11 -65.18 -29.07 63.39
N PRO A 12 -65.37 -28.66 64.67
CA PRO A 12 -66.13 -27.42 64.88
C PRO A 12 -65.54 -26.47 65.96
N ARG A 13 -65.93 -25.20 65.79
CA ARG A 13 -65.65 -23.99 66.57
C ARG A 13 -66.46 -23.94 67.88
N LEU A 14 -66.02 -23.19 68.91
CA LEU A 14 -66.67 -21.93 69.38
C LEU A 14 -66.08 -21.32 70.69
N ARG A 15 -66.07 -19.97 70.73
CA ARG A 15 -66.14 -19.00 71.89
C ARG A 15 -64.89 -18.82 72.78
N TYR A 16 -64.20 -17.65 72.75
CA TYR A 16 -64.43 -16.36 73.47
C TYR A 16 -64.23 -16.50 75.01
N LEU A 17 -63.51 -15.71 75.82
CA LEU A 17 -62.81 -14.40 75.78
C LEU A 17 -61.81 -14.29 76.97
N VAL A 18 -60.60 -13.74 76.71
CA VAL A 18 -59.71 -12.81 77.48
C VAL A 18 -59.44 -12.97 79.01
N SER A 19 -58.15 -13.09 79.41
CA SER A 19 -57.35 -12.05 80.14
C SER A 19 -56.23 -12.60 81.07
N GLY A 20 -54.99 -12.08 80.90
CA GLY A 20 -53.93 -11.95 81.94
C GLY A 20 -52.87 -13.08 82.04
N ALA A 21 -51.67 -12.98 81.42
CA ALA A 21 -50.39 -12.44 81.96
C ALA A 21 -49.67 -13.45 82.92
N VAL A 22 -48.39 -13.88 82.85
CA VAL A 22 -47.08 -13.35 82.39
C VAL A 22 -46.05 -14.51 82.24
N VAL A 23 -45.35 -14.55 81.08
CA VAL A 23 -43.95 -14.94 80.75
C VAL A 23 -43.36 -16.34 81.07
N ALA A 24 -43.02 -17.10 80.01
CA ALA A 24 -41.69 -17.66 79.75
C ALA A 24 -41.53 -18.03 78.25
N ALA A 25 -40.32 -17.87 77.72
CA ALA A 25 -40.04 -17.50 76.34
C ALA A 25 -39.73 -18.65 75.35
N ALA A 26 -40.18 -18.49 74.11
CA ALA A 26 -39.49 -18.93 72.89
C ALA A 26 -40.04 -18.13 71.68
N LEU A 27 -39.51 -16.93 71.45
CA LEU A 27 -39.79 -16.13 70.25
C LEU A 27 -39.05 -16.75 69.06
N VAL A 28 -39.77 -17.47 68.20
CA VAL A 28 -39.35 -17.70 66.82
C VAL A 28 -39.65 -16.41 66.07
N THR A 29 -38.64 -15.57 65.87
CA THR A 29 -38.72 -14.39 65.00
C THR A 29 -38.73 -14.84 63.54
N ALA A 30 -39.92 -15.19 63.03
CA ALA A 30 -40.16 -15.12 61.58
C ALA A 30 -40.23 -13.64 61.20
N ALA A 31 -39.06 -13.04 60.93
CA ALA A 31 -39.00 -11.75 60.27
C ALA A 31 -39.54 -11.94 58.85
N LEU A 32 -40.84 -11.70 58.67
CA LEU A 32 -41.36 -11.29 57.37
C LEU A 32 -40.71 -9.92 57.10
N THR A 33 -39.53 -9.96 56.48
CA THR A 33 -39.05 -8.80 55.76
C THR A 33 -40.08 -8.58 54.66
N SER A 34 -40.99 -7.63 54.89
CA SER A 34 -41.71 -6.95 53.83
C SER A 34 -40.66 -6.23 53.01
N GLY A 35 -39.93 -6.99 52.18
CA GLY A 35 -39.17 -6.43 51.09
C GLY A 35 -40.21 -5.73 50.24
N SER A 36 -40.34 -4.42 50.41
CA SER A 36 -40.90 -3.57 49.38
C SER A 36 -39.99 -3.77 48.17
N ALA A 37 -40.26 -4.82 47.39
CA ALA A 37 -39.80 -4.90 46.03
C ALA A 37 -40.36 -3.63 45.39
N ARG A 38 -39.53 -2.60 45.23
CA ARG A 38 -39.83 -1.53 44.30
C ARG A 38 -40.13 -2.27 43.01
N ALA A 39 -41.39 -2.25 42.57
CA ALA A 39 -41.71 -2.66 41.22
C ALA A 39 -40.79 -1.82 40.33
N VAL A 40 -39.80 -2.47 39.70
CA VAL A 40 -38.99 -1.82 38.68
C VAL A 40 -40.03 -1.34 37.67
N ALA A 41 -40.13 -0.02 37.49
CA ALA A 41 -41.12 0.54 36.58
C ALA A 41 -40.86 -0.05 35.19
N GLN A 42 -41.70 -1.01 34.80
CA GLN A 42 -41.66 -1.63 33.49
C GLN A 42 -41.89 -0.54 32.46
N ALA A 43 -40.90 -0.33 31.60
CA ALA A 43 -40.88 0.75 30.64
C ALA A 43 -40.53 0.18 29.26
N VAL A 44 -41.53 0.22 28.36
CA VAL A 44 -41.36 -0.03 26.93
C VAL A 44 -40.26 0.90 26.39
N PRO A 45 -39.42 0.44 25.44
CA PRO A 45 -38.35 1.27 24.90
C PRO A 45 -38.90 2.57 24.32
N ARG A 46 -38.25 3.69 24.64
CA ARG A 46 -38.57 5.01 24.08
C ARG A 46 -37.30 5.66 23.55
N ASN A 47 -37.32 6.06 22.29
CA ASN A 47 -36.21 6.80 21.70
C ASN A 47 -36.18 8.25 22.25
N THR A 48 -35.00 8.70 22.67
CA THR A 48 -34.74 10.06 23.15
C THR A 48 -33.85 10.86 22.20
N ALA A 49 -33.10 10.18 21.32
CA ALA A 49 -32.39 10.82 20.22
C ALA A 49 -32.41 9.90 19.00
N GLU A 50 -32.73 10.47 17.83
CA GLU A 50 -32.91 9.69 16.60
C GLU A 50 -31.62 8.97 16.14
N PRO A 51 -31.75 7.85 15.42
CA PRO A 51 -30.65 7.23 14.67
C PRO A 51 -29.98 8.20 13.69
N LYS A 52 -28.65 8.12 13.54
CA LYS A 52 -27.88 8.92 12.57
C LYS A 52 -27.26 8.05 11.49
N ILE A 53 -27.34 8.52 10.24
CA ILE A 53 -26.67 7.90 9.10
C ILE A 53 -25.38 8.65 8.77
N THR A 54 -24.28 7.93 8.59
CA THR A 54 -23.01 8.44 8.07
C THR A 54 -22.59 7.70 6.81
N GLY A 55 -21.69 8.30 6.02
CA GLY A 55 -21.24 7.79 4.73
C GLY A 55 -21.69 8.65 3.55
N SER A 56 -21.23 8.29 2.34
CA SER A 56 -21.55 9.05 1.11
C SER A 56 -22.83 8.53 0.46
N ALA A 57 -23.75 9.44 0.13
CA ALA A 57 -24.99 9.17 -0.61
C ALA A 57 -24.71 8.93 -2.11
N ILE A 58 -23.94 7.88 -2.44
CA ILE A 58 -23.55 7.52 -3.81
C ILE A 58 -23.67 6.01 -3.96
N VAL A 59 -24.23 5.53 -5.09
CA VAL A 59 -24.31 4.10 -5.41
C VAL A 59 -22.93 3.43 -5.26
N GLY A 60 -22.91 2.30 -4.54
CA GLY A 60 -21.73 1.51 -4.22
C GLY A 60 -21.02 1.91 -2.93
N SER A 61 -21.40 3.03 -2.29
CA SER A 61 -20.87 3.42 -0.98
C SER A 61 -21.56 2.64 0.14
N THR A 62 -20.86 2.44 1.26
CA THR A 62 -21.47 1.91 2.49
C THR A 62 -21.95 3.06 3.37
N LEU A 63 -23.21 3.01 3.77
CA LEU A 63 -23.78 3.84 4.82
C LEU A 63 -23.77 3.08 6.14
N SER A 64 -23.56 3.80 7.24
CA SER A 64 -23.59 3.25 8.61
C SER A 64 -24.63 4.00 9.45
N ALA A 65 -25.36 3.26 10.27
CA ALA A 65 -26.40 3.75 11.14
C ALA A 65 -26.05 3.56 12.62
N THR A 66 -26.28 4.57 13.44
CA THR A 66 -26.33 4.42 14.90
C THR A 66 -27.71 3.94 15.34
N THR A 67 -27.84 3.41 16.55
CA THR A 67 -29.14 3.06 17.14
C THR A 67 -29.94 4.28 17.59
N GLY A 68 -29.28 5.42 17.81
CA GLY A 68 -29.82 6.53 18.59
C GLY A 68 -29.77 6.24 20.10
N ASP A 69 -30.36 7.14 20.89
CA ASP A 69 -30.45 7.01 22.35
C ASP A 69 -31.83 6.51 22.77
N TRP A 70 -31.86 5.57 23.71
CA TRP A 70 -33.09 4.90 24.15
C TRP A 70 -33.14 4.79 25.66
N THR A 71 -34.34 4.96 26.21
CA THR A 71 -34.67 4.64 27.61
C THR A 71 -35.64 3.47 27.65
N GLY A 72 -35.72 2.76 28.78
CA GLY A 72 -36.59 1.61 28.98
C GLY A 72 -35.93 0.53 29.84
N THR A 73 -36.67 -0.52 30.16
CA THR A 73 -36.13 -1.69 30.87
C THR A 73 -35.02 -2.34 30.05
N THR A 74 -33.88 -2.62 30.68
CA THR A 74 -32.73 -3.28 30.03
C THR A 74 -32.80 -4.81 30.19
N PRO A 75 -32.20 -5.59 29.27
CA PRO A 75 -31.54 -5.17 28.03
C PRO A 75 -32.53 -4.76 26.92
N ILE A 76 -32.16 -3.77 26.11
CA ILE A 76 -32.88 -3.39 24.88
C ILE A 76 -32.14 -3.98 23.69
N ASN A 77 -32.84 -4.78 22.88
CA ASN A 77 -32.31 -5.34 21.64
C ASN A 77 -32.72 -4.46 20.45
N PHE A 78 -31.82 -4.28 19.49
CA PHE A 78 -32.05 -3.41 18.34
C PHE A 78 -32.10 -4.18 17.03
N ALA A 79 -33.11 -3.86 16.21
CA ALA A 79 -33.22 -4.32 14.83
C ALA A 79 -33.22 -3.12 13.88
N PHE A 80 -32.53 -3.25 12.74
CA PHE A 80 -32.46 -2.22 11.71
C PHE A 80 -33.33 -2.62 10.51
N GLN A 81 -33.87 -1.62 9.81
CA GLN A 81 -34.47 -1.79 8.50
C GLN A 81 -34.19 -0.54 7.67
N TRP A 82 -33.44 -0.69 6.58
CA TRP A 82 -33.25 0.40 5.62
C TRP A 82 -34.46 0.53 4.71
N VAL A 83 -34.83 1.78 4.43
CA VAL A 83 -36.00 2.12 3.61
C VAL A 83 -35.61 3.13 2.53
N ARG A 84 -36.21 2.95 1.35
CA ARG A 84 -36.05 3.81 0.17
C ARG A 84 -37.20 4.80 0.12
N CYS A 85 -36.87 6.08 0.25
CA CYS A 85 -37.82 7.18 0.28
C CYS A 85 -37.91 7.88 -1.09
N PRO A 86 -39.02 8.58 -1.38
CA PRO A 86 -39.11 9.49 -2.52
C PRO A 86 -38.08 10.63 -2.42
N THR A 87 -37.91 11.39 -3.51
CA THR A 87 -36.95 12.52 -3.59
C THR A 87 -37.19 13.60 -2.52
N SER A 88 -38.43 13.74 -2.04
CA SER A 88 -38.78 14.63 -0.92
C SER A 88 -38.16 14.19 0.42
N GLY A 89 -37.73 12.93 0.55
CA GLY A 89 -37.21 12.34 1.78
C GLY A 89 -38.25 11.62 2.63
N GLY A 90 -39.51 11.59 2.19
CA GLY A 90 -40.62 10.95 2.90
C GLY A 90 -40.95 11.62 4.25
N LYS A 91 -41.95 11.07 4.93
CA LYS A 91 -42.33 11.45 6.30
C LYS A 91 -41.18 11.21 7.28
N SER A 92 -41.19 11.94 8.40
CA SER A 92 -40.15 11.86 9.43
C SER A 92 -40.03 10.47 10.06
N ASP A 93 -41.14 9.74 10.17
CA ASP A 93 -41.18 8.34 10.62
C ASP A 93 -40.81 7.31 9.53
N GLY A 94 -40.62 7.79 8.29
CA GLY A 94 -40.36 6.98 7.10
C GLY A 94 -41.51 6.07 6.69
N SER A 95 -42.74 6.28 7.20
CA SER A 95 -43.94 5.44 6.96
C SER A 95 -44.31 5.29 5.48
N ASP A 96 -43.99 6.28 4.67
CA ASP A 96 -44.21 6.33 3.22
C ASP A 96 -43.00 5.89 2.39
N CYS A 97 -41.93 5.41 3.03
CA CYS A 97 -40.77 4.85 2.36
C CYS A 97 -40.92 3.32 2.19
N ALA A 98 -40.44 2.79 1.07
CA ALA A 98 -40.50 1.37 0.78
C ALA A 98 -39.34 0.61 1.46
N SER A 99 -39.63 -0.49 2.14
CA SER A 99 -38.60 -1.34 2.75
C SER A 99 -37.66 -1.92 1.69
N ILE A 100 -36.36 -1.90 1.99
CA ILE A 100 -35.34 -2.52 1.15
C ILE A 100 -35.14 -3.96 1.65
N SER A 101 -35.49 -4.93 0.82
CA SER A 101 -35.43 -6.36 1.18
C SER A 101 -34.01 -6.76 1.61
N GLY A 102 -33.90 -7.46 2.75
CA GLY A 102 -32.64 -7.96 3.31
C GLY A 102 -31.73 -6.91 3.95
N ALA A 103 -32.08 -5.62 3.90
CA ALA A 103 -31.27 -4.55 4.47
C ALA A 103 -31.59 -4.34 5.97
N THR A 104 -31.20 -5.31 6.79
CA THR A 104 -31.55 -5.38 8.23
C THR A 104 -30.36 -5.17 9.18
N THR A 105 -29.21 -4.77 8.65
CA THR A 105 -27.98 -4.51 9.40
C THR A 105 -27.78 -3.02 9.67
N SER A 106 -26.92 -2.70 10.64
CA SER A 106 -26.52 -1.31 10.92
C SER A 106 -25.73 -0.67 9.78
N SER A 107 -25.22 -1.45 8.83
CA SER A 107 -24.60 -0.98 7.60
C SER A 107 -25.44 -1.34 6.37
N TYR A 108 -25.37 -0.53 5.31
CA TYR A 108 -26.03 -0.80 4.03
C TYR A 108 -25.18 -0.30 2.87
N VAL A 109 -24.95 -1.17 1.88
CA VAL A 109 -24.30 -0.79 0.63
C VAL A 109 -25.35 -0.23 -0.32
N VAL A 110 -25.18 1.02 -0.72
CA VAL A 110 -26.13 1.73 -1.59
C VAL A 110 -26.20 1.02 -2.96
N GLY A 111 -27.38 0.51 -3.30
CA GLY A 111 -27.64 -0.20 -4.55
C GLY A 111 -27.95 0.75 -5.70
N SER A 112 -27.86 0.26 -6.94
CA SER A 112 -28.18 1.05 -8.14
C SER A 112 -29.64 1.55 -8.17
N ALA A 113 -30.57 0.78 -7.62
CA ALA A 113 -31.98 1.14 -7.49
C ALA A 113 -32.23 2.32 -6.52
N ASP A 114 -31.23 2.69 -5.71
CA ASP A 114 -31.32 3.83 -4.80
C ASP A 114 -31.00 5.16 -5.51
N ALA A 115 -30.41 5.14 -6.71
CA ALA A 115 -30.04 6.35 -7.45
C ALA A 115 -31.24 7.29 -7.66
N GLY A 116 -31.04 8.57 -7.37
CA GLY A 116 -32.06 9.60 -7.43
C GLY A 116 -33.09 9.54 -6.30
N LYS A 117 -32.96 8.61 -5.33
CA LYS A 117 -33.82 8.50 -4.15
C LYS A 117 -33.10 8.99 -2.91
N ARG A 118 -33.77 8.97 -1.75
CA ARG A 118 -33.16 9.24 -0.44
C ARG A 118 -33.35 8.01 0.43
N LEU A 119 -32.43 7.75 1.35
CA LEU A 119 -32.51 6.61 2.26
C LEU A 119 -32.78 7.08 3.69
N ARG A 120 -33.51 6.26 4.44
CA ARG A 120 -33.61 6.33 5.91
C ARG A 120 -33.33 4.95 6.49
N VAL A 121 -33.01 4.92 7.77
CA VAL A 121 -32.97 3.69 8.56
C VAL A 121 -34.01 3.78 9.66
N ARG A 122 -34.76 2.70 9.86
CA ARG A 122 -35.65 2.51 11.00
C ARG A 122 -34.97 1.60 12.00
N VAL A 123 -34.92 2.02 13.26
CA VAL A 123 -34.36 1.25 14.36
C VAL A 123 -35.49 0.91 15.31
N THR A 124 -35.68 -0.38 15.57
CA THR A 124 -36.67 -0.88 16.52
C THR A 124 -35.96 -1.37 17.77
N GLY A 125 -36.20 -0.70 18.89
CA GLY A 125 -35.76 -1.14 20.22
C GLY A 125 -36.84 -2.03 20.82
N SER A 126 -36.45 -3.22 21.31
CA SER A 126 -37.37 -4.17 21.94
C SER A 126 -36.82 -4.67 23.27
N ASN A 127 -37.67 -4.74 24.30
CA ASN A 127 -37.37 -5.36 25.58
C ASN A 127 -38.56 -6.25 26.02
N VAL A 128 -38.52 -6.73 27.26
CA VAL A 128 -39.58 -7.59 27.82
C VAL A 128 -40.95 -6.92 27.92
N ASP A 129 -41.00 -5.58 27.93
CA ASP A 129 -42.23 -4.81 28.10
C ASP A 129 -42.85 -4.40 26.76
N GLY A 130 -42.10 -4.47 25.65
CA GLY A 130 -42.59 -4.19 24.31
C GLY A 130 -41.52 -3.66 23.36
N SER A 131 -41.96 -2.96 22.31
CA SER A 131 -41.07 -2.39 21.29
C SER A 131 -41.53 -1.02 20.81
N ALA A 132 -40.59 -0.18 20.41
CA ALA A 132 -40.88 1.04 19.66
C ALA A 132 -39.87 1.24 18.53
N THR A 133 -40.25 2.03 17.53
CA THR A 133 -39.44 2.29 16.33
C THR A 133 -39.16 3.78 16.19
N ALA A 134 -37.92 4.13 15.87
CA ALA A 134 -37.51 5.48 15.48
C ALA A 134 -36.87 5.44 14.10
N ALA A 135 -37.05 6.50 13.31
CA ALA A 135 -36.42 6.65 12.00
C ALA A 135 -35.34 7.74 12.05
N SER A 136 -34.28 7.58 11.27
CA SER A 136 -33.30 8.64 11.04
C SER A 136 -33.85 9.74 10.16
N ASN A 137 -33.19 10.90 10.14
CA ASN A 137 -33.26 11.83 9.03
C ASN A 137 -32.92 11.17 7.67
N ALA A 138 -33.48 11.68 6.58
CA ALA A 138 -33.21 11.19 5.24
C ALA A 138 -31.82 11.64 4.76
N THR A 139 -31.08 10.75 4.10
CA THR A 139 -29.80 11.07 3.45
C THR A 139 -29.96 12.21 2.42
N ALA A 140 -28.86 12.77 1.92
CA ALA A 140 -28.91 13.48 0.64
C ALA A 140 -29.43 12.56 -0.48
N THR A 141 -29.88 13.14 -1.59
CA THR A 141 -30.26 12.37 -2.78
C THR A 141 -29.08 11.52 -3.23
N ILE A 142 -29.32 10.22 -3.37
CA ILE A 142 -28.31 9.25 -3.78
C ILE A 142 -27.90 9.55 -5.22
N ALA A 143 -26.62 9.80 -5.43
CA ALA A 143 -26.07 10.02 -6.76
C ALA A 143 -25.67 8.70 -7.44
N SER A 144 -25.75 8.64 -8.77
CA SER A 144 -25.44 7.44 -9.56
C SER A 144 -24.00 6.96 -9.41
N ALA A 145 -23.74 5.70 -9.73
CA ALA A 145 -22.39 5.13 -9.63
C ALA A 145 -21.39 5.96 -10.46
N GLY A 146 -20.31 6.41 -9.81
CA GLY A 146 -19.28 7.23 -10.44
C GLY A 146 -19.55 8.73 -10.51
N SER A 147 -20.70 9.21 -10.03
CA SER A 147 -20.90 10.64 -9.76
C SER A 147 -19.83 11.12 -8.76
N GLY A 148 -19.18 12.24 -9.07
CA GLY A 148 -18.11 12.77 -8.22
C GLY A 148 -16.74 12.13 -8.44
N ARG A 149 -16.57 11.13 -9.33
CA ARG A 149 -15.24 10.59 -9.68
C ARG A 149 -14.34 11.66 -10.30
N PRO A 150 -13.01 11.65 -10.04
CA PRO A 150 -12.09 12.68 -10.49
C PRO A 150 -12.10 12.89 -12.00
N ARG A 151 -12.73 13.98 -12.45
CA ARG A 151 -12.82 14.69 -13.73
C ARG A 151 -11.59 15.36 -14.36
N ASN A 152 -10.74 14.77 -15.20
CA ASN A 152 -9.70 15.59 -15.82
C ASN A 152 -10.33 16.67 -16.73
N THR A 153 -10.01 17.94 -16.49
CA THR A 153 -10.48 19.10 -17.28
C THR A 153 -9.33 19.83 -17.97
N ARG A 154 -8.12 19.71 -17.45
CA ARG A 154 -6.86 20.11 -18.10
C ARG A 154 -5.86 18.98 -17.93
N LEU A 155 -5.24 18.56 -19.03
CA LEU A 155 -4.26 17.47 -19.01
C LEU A 155 -3.08 17.82 -18.08
N PRO A 156 -2.41 16.80 -17.51
CA PRO A 156 -1.11 16.97 -16.89
C PRO A 156 -0.09 17.59 -17.87
N SER A 157 0.87 18.32 -17.33
CA SER A 157 1.96 18.92 -18.12
C SER A 157 3.31 18.71 -17.46
N ILE A 158 4.37 18.74 -18.26
CA ILE A 158 5.76 18.67 -17.80
C ILE A 158 6.44 19.99 -18.12
N SER A 159 7.21 20.53 -17.17
CA SER A 159 8.07 21.70 -17.34
C SER A 159 9.52 21.37 -16.95
N GLY A 160 10.46 22.23 -17.36
CA GLY A 160 11.89 22.07 -17.13
C GLY A 160 12.70 21.95 -18.42
N SER A 161 14.02 22.00 -18.31
CA SER A 161 14.94 21.87 -19.44
C SER A 161 15.07 20.41 -19.85
N LEU A 162 14.95 20.13 -21.15
CA LEU A 162 15.05 18.78 -21.71
C LEU A 162 16.49 18.39 -21.99
N SER A 163 17.31 18.48 -20.97
CA SER A 163 18.74 18.24 -21.01
C SER A 163 19.09 17.27 -19.89
N THR A 164 19.85 16.22 -20.16
CA THR A 164 20.37 15.30 -19.13
C THR A 164 20.86 16.03 -17.88
N GLY A 165 20.57 15.51 -16.68
CA GLY A 165 20.89 16.13 -15.40
C GLY A 165 19.94 17.24 -14.95
N ALA A 166 19.10 17.78 -15.84
CA ALA A 166 18.05 18.72 -15.44
C ALA A 166 16.87 18.00 -14.77
N THR A 167 16.22 18.70 -13.84
CA THR A 167 15.00 18.23 -13.19
C THR A 167 13.77 18.74 -13.92
N LEU A 168 12.89 17.81 -14.27
CA LEU A 168 11.56 18.07 -14.80
C LEU A 168 10.55 18.08 -13.67
N HIS A 169 9.51 18.89 -13.81
CA HIS A 169 8.40 19.00 -12.87
C HIS A 169 7.07 18.68 -13.56
N GLY A 170 6.25 17.85 -12.91
CA GLY A 170 4.94 17.43 -13.38
C GLY A 170 3.82 18.21 -12.68
N ASP A 171 3.03 18.96 -13.45
CA ASP A 171 1.75 19.50 -12.98
C ASP A 171 0.67 18.42 -13.13
N PRO A 172 -0.13 18.12 -12.09
CA PRO A 172 -1.19 17.13 -12.17
C PRO A 172 -2.32 17.50 -13.13
N GLY A 173 -2.38 18.75 -13.61
CA GLY A 173 -3.51 19.30 -14.36
C GLY A 173 -4.66 19.73 -13.44
N THR A 174 -5.81 20.05 -14.01
CA THR A 174 -7.02 20.36 -13.22
C THR A 174 -8.03 19.23 -13.27
N TRP A 175 -8.64 18.99 -12.11
CA TRP A 175 -9.59 17.92 -11.90
C TRP A 175 -10.84 18.41 -11.19
N THR A 176 -12.00 17.96 -11.65
CA THR A 176 -13.29 18.13 -10.95
C THR A 176 -13.69 16.85 -10.23
N GLY A 177 -14.65 16.91 -9.30
CA GLY A 177 -15.10 15.75 -8.54
C GLY A 177 -15.24 16.05 -7.05
N SER A 178 -15.64 15.05 -6.29
CA SER A 178 -15.75 15.15 -4.83
C SER A 178 -14.37 15.33 -4.20
N GLN A 179 -14.28 16.21 -3.20
CA GLN A 179 -13.05 16.52 -2.47
C GLN A 179 -12.92 15.66 -1.20
N PRO A 180 -11.69 15.44 -0.68
CA PRO A 180 -10.41 15.81 -1.31
C PRO A 180 -10.04 14.88 -2.47
N ILE A 181 -9.40 15.44 -3.51
CA ILE A 181 -8.76 14.68 -4.58
C ILE A 181 -7.26 14.60 -4.29
N THR A 182 -6.71 13.39 -4.28
CA THR A 182 -5.26 13.14 -4.14
C THR A 182 -4.67 12.66 -5.47
N PHE A 183 -3.37 12.89 -5.67
CA PHE A 183 -2.65 12.56 -6.90
C PHE A 183 -1.49 11.61 -6.63
N SER A 184 -1.23 10.74 -7.60
CA SER A 184 0.02 9.97 -7.69
C SER A 184 0.58 10.08 -9.10
N PHE A 185 1.90 10.13 -9.21
CA PHE A 185 2.62 10.31 -10.47
C PHE A 185 3.32 9.02 -10.87
N GLN A 186 3.57 8.87 -12.18
CA GLN A 186 4.42 7.85 -12.74
C GLN A 186 5.07 8.41 -14.00
N TRP A 187 6.39 8.50 -14.01
CA TRP A 187 7.14 8.94 -15.18
C TRP A 187 7.23 7.83 -16.23
N LEU A 188 7.11 8.22 -17.49
CA LEU A 188 7.14 7.34 -18.66
C LEU A 188 8.25 7.81 -19.59
N ARG A 189 9.06 6.87 -20.07
CA ARG A 189 10.06 7.09 -21.13
C ARG A 189 9.55 6.47 -22.41
N CYS A 190 9.40 7.30 -23.44
CA CYS A 190 8.93 6.90 -24.76
C CYS A 190 10.08 6.94 -25.77
N ASP A 191 9.88 6.42 -26.97
CA ASP A 191 10.83 6.61 -28.07
C ASP A 191 10.87 8.08 -28.54
N ALA A 192 11.75 8.38 -29.51
CA ALA A 192 11.93 9.72 -30.06
C ALA A 192 10.67 10.28 -30.75
N ARG A 193 9.70 9.42 -31.10
CA ARG A 193 8.42 9.79 -31.74
C ARG A 193 7.27 9.87 -30.74
N GLY A 194 7.51 9.58 -29.46
CA GLY A 194 6.48 9.60 -28.41
C GLY A 194 5.68 8.33 -28.24
N GLY A 195 6.06 7.26 -28.93
CA GLY A 195 5.46 5.93 -28.84
C GLY A 195 6.25 5.01 -27.90
N ASN A 196 5.83 3.74 -27.82
CA ASN A 196 6.56 2.67 -27.12
C ASN A 196 7.01 3.05 -25.71
N CYS A 197 6.11 3.68 -24.96
CA CYS A 197 6.41 4.19 -23.63
C CYS A 197 6.55 3.05 -22.61
N ILE A 198 7.61 3.12 -21.81
CA ILE A 198 7.83 2.26 -20.64
C ILE A 198 7.71 3.07 -19.36
N GLU A 199 7.20 2.43 -18.30
CA GLU A 199 7.18 3.03 -16.96
C GLU A 199 8.58 3.03 -16.35
N LEU A 200 8.99 4.17 -15.80
CA LEU A 200 10.24 4.29 -15.06
C LEU A 200 10.00 3.84 -13.62
N SER A 201 10.38 2.61 -13.33
CA SER A 201 10.17 1.99 -12.01
C SER A 201 10.72 2.87 -10.87
N GLY A 202 9.90 3.10 -9.85
CA GLY A 202 10.25 3.90 -8.67
C GLY A 202 10.16 5.42 -8.87
N GLN A 203 9.89 5.91 -10.08
CA GLN A 203 9.76 7.35 -10.36
C GLN A 203 8.31 7.80 -10.21
N ASN A 204 7.88 7.96 -8.95
CA ASN A 204 6.49 8.25 -8.57
C ASN A 204 6.26 9.66 -8.02
N ASP A 205 7.31 10.48 -7.95
CA ASP A 205 7.25 11.87 -7.51
C ASP A 205 6.82 12.81 -8.65
N ASP A 206 6.39 14.01 -8.30
CA ASP A 206 6.11 15.10 -9.24
C ASP A 206 7.39 15.72 -9.84
N ALA A 207 8.56 15.29 -9.39
CA ALA A 207 9.86 15.67 -9.94
C ALA A 207 10.61 14.46 -10.52
N TYR A 208 11.33 14.68 -11.62
CA TYR A 208 12.21 13.66 -12.22
C TYR A 208 13.46 14.30 -12.81
N THR A 209 14.62 13.88 -12.33
CA THR A 209 15.91 14.27 -12.90
C THR A 209 16.25 13.38 -14.10
N LEU A 210 16.43 14.01 -15.27
CA LEU A 210 16.80 13.34 -16.51
C LEU A 210 18.15 12.65 -16.39
N ARG A 211 18.23 11.42 -16.90
CA ARG A 211 19.42 10.56 -16.89
C ARG A 211 19.90 10.31 -18.31
N ASP A 212 21.10 9.78 -18.47
CA ASP A 212 21.71 9.50 -19.79
C ASP A 212 20.82 8.59 -20.65
N GLY A 213 20.12 7.63 -20.03
CA GLY A 213 19.16 6.75 -20.71
C GLY A 213 17.91 7.45 -21.27
N ASP A 214 17.69 8.72 -20.93
CA ASP A 214 16.64 9.57 -21.50
C ASP A 214 17.10 10.30 -22.78
N THR A 215 18.40 10.40 -23.06
CA THR A 215 18.88 11.11 -24.26
C THR A 215 18.32 10.48 -25.54
N GLY A 216 17.82 11.31 -26.44
CA GLY A 216 17.16 10.85 -27.66
C GLY A 216 15.76 10.27 -27.44
N ARG A 217 15.21 10.38 -26.22
CA ARG A 217 13.86 9.94 -25.86
C ARG A 217 12.96 11.13 -25.56
N THR A 218 11.66 10.85 -25.51
CA THR A 218 10.66 11.79 -25.01
C THR A 218 10.10 11.28 -23.69
N LEU A 219 9.62 12.19 -22.85
CA LEU A 219 9.03 11.86 -21.55
C LEU A 219 7.54 12.16 -21.55
N ARG A 220 6.80 11.41 -20.75
CA ARG A 220 5.42 11.70 -20.36
C ARG A 220 5.26 11.44 -18.87
N ILE A 221 4.24 12.04 -18.28
CA ILE A 221 3.85 11.76 -16.90
C ILE A 221 2.42 11.26 -16.88
N ARG A 222 2.20 10.10 -16.25
CA ARG A 222 0.86 9.61 -15.94
C ARG A 222 0.49 10.10 -14.55
N VAL A 223 -0.68 10.71 -14.45
CA VAL A 223 -1.25 11.18 -13.19
C VAL A 223 -2.52 10.39 -12.91
N VAL A 224 -2.60 9.82 -11.72
CA VAL A 224 -3.82 9.16 -11.24
C VAL A 224 -4.43 10.02 -10.14
N ALA A 225 -5.62 10.54 -10.40
CA ALA A 225 -6.41 11.25 -9.41
C ALA A 225 -7.35 10.29 -8.69
N ARG A 226 -7.43 10.38 -7.36
CA ARG A 226 -8.26 9.51 -6.52
C ARG A 226 -9.08 10.32 -5.51
N ASN A 227 -10.31 9.88 -5.28
CA ASN A 227 -11.13 10.27 -4.14
C ASN A 227 -11.95 9.07 -3.64
N SER A 228 -12.88 9.30 -2.71
CA SER A 228 -13.76 8.25 -2.18
C SER A 228 -14.69 7.62 -3.24
N ALA A 229 -15.02 8.35 -4.30
CA ALA A 229 -15.90 7.86 -5.38
C ALA A 229 -15.16 7.02 -6.44
N GLY A 230 -13.82 7.06 -6.47
CA GLY A 230 -12.97 6.23 -7.33
C GLY A 230 -11.70 6.92 -7.81
N ARG A 231 -11.14 6.42 -8.92
CA ARG A 231 -9.92 6.94 -9.53
C ARG A 231 -10.05 7.09 -11.04
N ARG A 232 -9.29 8.02 -11.62
CA ARG A 232 -9.10 8.14 -13.07
C ARG A 232 -7.67 8.58 -13.37
N ALA A 233 -7.14 8.09 -14.48
CA ALA A 233 -5.80 8.44 -14.95
C ALA A 233 -5.88 9.40 -16.14
N ALA A 234 -4.87 10.27 -16.25
CA ALA A 234 -4.58 11.07 -17.43
C ALA A 234 -3.07 11.02 -17.69
N VAL A 235 -2.66 11.18 -18.95
CA VAL A 235 -1.24 11.22 -19.34
C VAL A 235 -0.98 12.54 -20.03
N SER A 236 0.17 13.15 -19.74
CA SER A 236 0.58 14.39 -20.41
C SER A 236 0.79 14.18 -21.93
N PRO A 237 0.79 15.27 -22.71
CA PRO A 237 1.50 15.30 -23.97
C PRO A 237 2.97 14.86 -23.81
N GLN A 238 3.59 14.42 -24.90
CA GLN A 238 5.03 14.16 -24.90
C GLN A 238 5.81 15.46 -24.74
N THR A 239 6.98 15.38 -24.11
CA THR A 239 7.99 16.44 -24.20
C THR A 239 8.63 16.48 -25.59
N GLY A 240 9.47 17.48 -25.84
CA GLY A 240 10.49 17.36 -26.88
C GLY A 240 11.50 16.24 -26.59
N VAL A 241 12.36 15.97 -27.55
CA VAL A 241 13.44 15.00 -27.38
C VAL A 241 14.47 15.55 -26.39
N VAL A 242 14.85 14.74 -25.41
CA VAL A 242 15.89 15.09 -24.46
C VAL A 242 17.24 15.17 -25.18
N SER A 243 17.86 16.34 -25.11
CA SER A 243 19.22 16.56 -25.56
C SER A 243 20.20 16.07 -24.50
N GLY A 244 21.39 15.66 -24.95
CA GLY A 244 22.52 15.43 -24.04
C GLY A 244 22.83 16.75 -23.32
N GLY A 245 22.48 16.81 -22.04
CA GLY A 245 22.49 18.02 -21.24
C GLY A 245 23.79 18.20 -20.48
N GLY A 246 24.76 18.79 -21.16
CA GLY A 246 26.11 18.96 -20.67
C GLY A 246 27.03 18.49 -21.77
N GLY A 247 27.97 19.34 -22.17
CA GLY A 247 29.03 18.89 -23.07
C GLY A 247 29.60 17.57 -22.55
N LEU A 248 29.88 16.63 -23.46
CA LEU A 248 30.47 15.36 -23.06
C LEU A 248 31.66 15.64 -22.13
N PRO A 249 31.91 14.81 -21.10
CA PRO A 249 33.05 15.02 -20.23
C PRO A 249 34.34 15.23 -21.05
N PRO A 250 35.27 16.10 -20.62
CA PRO A 250 36.48 16.37 -21.39
C PRO A 250 37.16 15.09 -21.88
N GLY A 251 37.56 15.05 -23.14
CA GLY A 251 38.20 13.85 -23.74
C GLY A 251 37.24 12.68 -24.02
N ALA A 252 35.93 12.89 -23.93
CA ALA A 252 34.95 11.90 -24.36
C ALA A 252 35.03 11.61 -25.86
N VAL A 253 34.91 10.33 -26.21
CA VAL A 253 34.90 9.84 -27.58
C VAL A 253 33.69 8.93 -27.79
N LYS A 254 33.07 9.02 -28.97
CA LYS A 254 31.98 8.12 -29.37
C LYS A 254 32.56 6.89 -30.05
N LEU A 255 32.25 5.72 -29.52
CA LEU A 255 32.69 4.43 -30.04
C LEU A 255 31.81 3.98 -31.21
N ALA A 256 32.31 3.03 -32.01
CA ALA A 256 31.59 2.49 -33.16
C ALA A 256 30.25 1.83 -32.80
N ASN A 257 30.13 1.30 -31.57
CA ASN A 257 28.89 0.72 -31.03
C ASN A 257 27.88 1.77 -30.54
N GLY A 258 28.22 3.06 -30.64
CA GLY A 258 27.39 4.18 -30.20
C GLY A 258 27.52 4.55 -28.72
N GLU A 259 28.24 3.77 -27.92
CA GLU A 259 28.58 4.13 -26.54
C GLU A 259 29.56 5.31 -26.49
N ILE A 260 29.60 5.99 -25.36
CA ILE A 260 30.54 7.08 -25.10
C ILE A 260 31.59 6.58 -24.11
N SER A 261 32.86 6.73 -24.48
CA SER A 261 34.00 6.46 -23.62
C SER A 261 34.62 7.76 -23.12
N ILE A 262 34.94 7.82 -21.84
CA ILE A 262 35.61 8.94 -21.19
C ILE A 262 36.91 8.46 -20.53
N PRO A 263 37.98 9.28 -20.49
CA PRO A 263 39.16 8.91 -19.73
C PRO A 263 38.84 8.91 -18.23
N ALA A 264 39.54 8.08 -17.45
CA ALA A 264 39.38 8.00 -16.00
C ALA A 264 39.50 9.37 -15.30
N THR A 265 40.28 10.30 -15.87
CA THR A 265 40.46 11.68 -15.38
C THR A 265 39.19 12.52 -15.45
N SER A 266 38.22 12.16 -16.29
CA SER A 266 36.96 12.89 -16.49
C SER A 266 35.80 12.39 -15.62
N VAL A 267 36.09 11.46 -14.70
CA VAL A 267 35.15 11.04 -13.66
C VAL A 267 35.34 11.96 -12.43
N PRO A 268 34.37 12.83 -12.11
CA PRO A 268 34.48 13.75 -10.98
C PRO A 268 34.33 12.99 -9.65
N SER A 269 34.77 13.60 -8.55
CA SER A 269 34.70 13.01 -7.21
C SER A 269 33.27 12.75 -6.69
N SER A 270 32.26 13.36 -7.30
CA SER A 270 30.84 13.11 -7.02
C SER A 270 30.32 11.80 -7.63
N GLU A 271 31.04 11.21 -8.57
CA GLU A 271 30.68 9.97 -9.27
C GLU A 271 31.57 8.81 -8.82
N ARG A 272 31.22 7.58 -9.18
CA ARG A 272 32.03 6.38 -8.89
C ARG A 272 32.20 5.50 -10.11
N LEU A 273 33.30 4.76 -10.14
CA LEU A 273 33.54 3.66 -11.06
C LEU A 273 32.68 2.45 -10.65
N VAL A 274 32.22 1.73 -11.65
CA VAL A 274 31.35 0.57 -11.54
C VAL A 274 31.96 -0.55 -12.38
N VAL A 275 32.26 -1.69 -11.75
CA VAL A 275 32.62 -2.92 -12.47
C VAL A 275 31.34 -3.50 -13.07
N ALA A 276 30.97 -3.01 -14.25
CA ALA A 276 29.66 -3.22 -14.88
C ALA A 276 29.42 -4.70 -15.24
N SER A 277 30.42 -5.39 -15.80
CA SER A 277 30.36 -6.82 -16.07
C SER A 277 31.70 -7.49 -15.87
N VAL A 278 31.66 -8.76 -15.46
CA VAL A 278 32.81 -9.66 -15.46
C VAL A 278 32.37 -10.99 -16.06
N SER A 279 33.15 -11.52 -16.97
CA SER A 279 32.90 -12.83 -17.59
C SER A 279 34.18 -13.65 -17.65
N PHE A 280 34.02 -14.97 -17.62
CA PHE A 280 35.11 -15.92 -17.62
C PHE A 280 35.05 -16.77 -18.88
N SER A 281 36.19 -16.95 -19.53
CA SER A 281 36.38 -17.90 -20.61
C SER A 281 37.56 -18.82 -20.27
N PRO A 282 37.33 -20.12 -20.02
CA PRO A 282 36.03 -20.79 -20.04
C PRO A 282 35.14 -20.35 -18.85
N SER A 283 33.82 -20.45 -19.02
CA SER A 283 32.85 -20.18 -17.94
C SER A 283 32.83 -21.26 -16.86
N THR A 284 33.41 -22.43 -17.15
CA THR A 284 33.69 -23.50 -16.18
C THR A 284 35.11 -24.00 -16.41
N VAL A 285 35.94 -23.92 -15.38
CA VAL A 285 37.36 -24.31 -15.44
C VAL A 285 37.48 -25.81 -15.17
N ARG A 286 38.03 -26.54 -16.16
CA ARG A 286 38.25 -27.99 -16.09
C ARG A 286 39.71 -28.42 -16.11
N SER A 287 40.61 -27.48 -16.38
CA SER A 287 42.05 -27.75 -16.39
C SER A 287 42.80 -26.62 -15.72
N ARG A 288 43.94 -26.97 -15.12
CA ARG A 288 44.93 -26.01 -14.61
C ARG A 288 45.95 -25.60 -15.67
N SER A 289 46.01 -26.31 -16.79
CA SER A 289 46.98 -26.03 -17.86
C SER A 289 46.59 -24.82 -18.70
N ASN A 290 45.28 -24.54 -18.80
CA ASN A 290 44.76 -23.51 -19.70
C ASN A 290 44.49 -22.23 -18.91
N PRO A 291 44.93 -21.06 -19.39
CA PRO A 291 44.58 -19.79 -18.80
C PRO A 291 43.06 -19.57 -18.77
N ILE A 292 42.61 -18.82 -17.77
CA ILE A 292 41.26 -18.30 -17.65
C ILE A 292 41.30 -16.85 -18.12
N ALA A 293 40.63 -16.54 -19.23
CA ALA A 293 40.42 -15.17 -19.64
C ALA A 293 39.29 -14.56 -18.81
N VAL A 294 39.60 -13.49 -18.08
CA VAL A 294 38.63 -12.72 -17.27
C VAL A 294 38.42 -11.39 -17.96
N ASN A 295 37.29 -11.25 -18.66
CA ASN A 295 36.91 -10.00 -19.34
C ASN A 295 36.07 -9.14 -18.38
N ILE A 296 36.54 -7.92 -18.14
CA ILE A 296 35.97 -6.96 -17.20
C ILE A 296 35.61 -5.69 -17.96
N LYS A 297 34.40 -5.18 -17.77
CA LYS A 297 33.94 -3.87 -18.27
C LYS A 297 33.80 -2.90 -17.11
N VAL A 298 34.35 -1.70 -17.25
CA VAL A 298 34.24 -0.61 -16.28
C VAL A 298 33.45 0.55 -16.88
N LYS A 299 32.47 1.02 -16.12
CA LYS A 299 31.70 2.24 -16.39
C LYS A 299 31.78 3.20 -15.20
N ASP A 300 31.29 4.43 -15.34
CA ASP A 300 30.97 5.28 -14.18
C ASP A 300 29.48 5.19 -13.80
N THR A 301 29.08 5.88 -12.73
CA THR A 301 27.69 5.92 -12.23
C THR A 301 26.72 6.66 -13.16
N ARG A 302 27.22 7.42 -14.15
CA ARG A 302 26.42 8.03 -15.21
C ARG A 302 26.16 7.06 -16.36
N GLY A 303 27.07 6.09 -16.54
CA GLY A 303 26.96 4.99 -17.50
C GLY A 303 27.97 5.05 -18.65
N TYR A 304 28.90 6.01 -18.61
CA TYR A 304 29.98 6.12 -19.59
C TYR A 304 30.96 4.96 -19.46
N ASP A 305 31.47 4.47 -20.59
CA ASP A 305 32.64 3.59 -20.58
C ASP A 305 33.84 4.38 -20.09
N VAL A 306 34.67 3.77 -19.24
CA VAL A 306 35.81 4.48 -18.68
C VAL A 306 37.12 3.80 -19.07
N ARG A 307 37.86 4.45 -19.97
CA ARG A 307 39.20 4.03 -20.40
C ARG A 307 40.28 4.54 -19.45
N ASP A 308 41.46 3.94 -19.51
CA ASP A 308 42.62 4.28 -18.67
C ASP A 308 42.43 4.03 -17.16
N VAL A 309 41.40 3.27 -16.76
CA VAL A 309 41.15 2.88 -15.38
C VAL A 309 42.09 1.76 -14.98
N LEU A 310 42.72 1.86 -13.82
CA LEU A 310 43.50 0.76 -13.23
C LEU A 310 42.55 -0.26 -12.63
N VAL A 311 42.70 -1.52 -13.03
CA VAL A 311 41.89 -2.62 -12.53
C VAL A 311 42.79 -3.61 -11.82
N PHE A 312 42.51 -3.91 -10.56
CA PHE A 312 43.15 -4.98 -9.80
C PHE A 312 42.23 -6.21 -9.78
N LEU A 313 42.81 -7.39 -10.02
CA LEU A 313 42.12 -8.68 -10.00
C LEU A 313 42.91 -9.67 -9.12
N ARG A 314 42.23 -10.36 -8.22
CA ARG A 314 42.87 -11.42 -7.41
C ARG A 314 41.88 -12.52 -7.04
N SER A 315 42.33 -13.78 -7.07
CA SER A 315 41.55 -14.90 -6.56
C SER A 315 41.52 -14.91 -5.02
N THR A 316 40.41 -15.37 -4.46
CA THR A 316 40.21 -15.54 -3.01
C THR A 316 39.66 -16.95 -2.73
N PRO A 317 40.46 -17.89 -2.20
CA PRO A 317 41.89 -17.78 -1.85
C PRO A 317 42.79 -17.57 -3.06
N VAL A 318 44.05 -17.20 -2.82
CA VAL A 318 45.05 -16.92 -3.86
C VAL A 318 45.54 -18.24 -4.43
N VAL A 319 44.88 -18.70 -5.48
CA VAL A 319 45.14 -20.00 -6.15
C VAL A 319 45.39 -19.81 -7.65
N THR A 320 45.73 -18.58 -8.03
CA THR A 320 45.99 -18.20 -9.41
C THR A 320 47.14 -17.21 -9.49
N ASN A 321 47.97 -17.38 -10.51
CA ASN A 321 48.91 -16.35 -10.92
C ASN A 321 48.17 -15.35 -11.81
N THR A 322 47.90 -14.17 -11.26
CA THR A 322 47.24 -13.06 -11.95
C THR A 322 48.28 -11.98 -12.25
N PRO A 323 48.31 -11.43 -13.48
CA PRO A 323 49.15 -10.28 -13.79
C PRO A 323 48.91 -9.08 -12.86
N ASP A 324 49.88 -8.18 -12.79
CA ASP A 324 49.76 -6.89 -12.10
C ASP A 324 48.60 -6.04 -12.66
N GLU A 325 48.26 -4.95 -11.95
CA GLU A 325 47.23 -4.01 -12.37
C GLU A 325 47.41 -3.56 -13.83
N GLY A 326 46.37 -3.79 -14.63
CA GLY A 326 46.27 -3.36 -16.01
C GLY A 326 45.27 -2.23 -16.19
N ARG A 327 45.23 -1.69 -17.40
CA ARG A 327 44.35 -0.58 -17.78
C ARG A 327 43.22 -1.01 -18.69
N THR A 328 42.07 -0.39 -18.52
CA THR A 328 40.97 -0.52 -19.48
C THR A 328 41.33 0.14 -20.82
N ALA A 329 40.97 -0.53 -21.91
CA ALA A 329 41.06 -0.04 -23.28
C ALA A 329 40.04 1.08 -23.54
N ASP A 330 40.01 1.61 -24.78
CA ASP A 330 39.11 2.70 -25.17
C ASP A 330 37.62 2.36 -24.97
N ASP A 331 37.23 1.09 -25.04
CA ASP A 331 35.87 0.65 -24.78
C ASP A 331 35.60 0.36 -23.28
N GLY A 332 36.49 0.75 -22.37
CA GLY A 332 36.36 0.48 -20.94
C GLY A 332 36.50 -0.99 -20.57
N THR A 333 36.99 -1.86 -21.47
CA THR A 333 37.24 -3.27 -21.18
C THR A 333 38.68 -3.55 -20.85
N ILE A 334 38.92 -4.60 -20.05
CA ILE A 334 40.23 -5.20 -19.85
C ILE A 334 40.07 -6.72 -19.80
N ILE A 335 41.04 -7.45 -20.34
CA ILE A 335 41.09 -8.91 -20.28
C ILE A 335 42.34 -9.34 -19.52
N TYR A 336 42.15 -10.07 -18.44
CA TYR A 336 43.22 -10.77 -17.73
C TYR A 336 43.32 -12.21 -18.22
N ASN A 337 44.52 -12.66 -18.57
CA ASN A 337 44.81 -14.08 -18.74
C ASN A 337 45.41 -14.60 -17.45
N VAL A 338 44.59 -15.30 -16.67
CA VAL A 338 44.93 -15.77 -15.33
C VAL A 338 45.33 -17.24 -15.40
N GLN A 339 46.49 -17.61 -14.85
CA GLN A 339 46.92 -19.01 -14.83
C GLN A 339 46.50 -19.68 -13.51
N PRO A 340 45.73 -20.79 -13.55
CA PRO A 340 45.46 -21.59 -12.36
C PRO A 340 46.76 -22.17 -11.78
N GLU A 341 46.94 -22.08 -10.46
CA GLU A 341 48.06 -22.71 -9.77
C GLU A 341 47.76 -24.18 -9.43
N ALA A 342 48.76 -24.90 -8.89
CA ALA A 342 48.66 -26.32 -8.57
C ALA A 342 47.52 -26.62 -7.56
N ASP A 343 47.25 -25.69 -6.65
CA ASP A 343 46.20 -25.77 -5.63
C ASP A 343 44.83 -25.27 -6.10
N PHE A 344 44.70 -24.76 -7.34
CA PHE A 344 43.41 -24.36 -7.91
C PHE A 344 42.42 -25.54 -7.89
N PRO A 345 41.22 -25.39 -7.32
CA PRO A 345 40.31 -26.51 -7.09
C PRO A 345 39.57 -26.91 -8.37
N ILE A 346 39.82 -28.12 -8.88
CA ILE A 346 39.07 -28.73 -9.99
C ILE A 346 38.12 -29.79 -9.42
N ARG A 347 36.89 -29.38 -9.08
CA ARG A 347 35.88 -30.21 -8.40
C ARG A 347 34.47 -29.80 -8.83
N ASN A 348 33.62 -30.77 -9.15
CA ASN A 348 32.23 -30.50 -9.51
C ASN A 348 31.49 -29.77 -8.38
N GLY A 349 30.72 -28.74 -8.74
CA GLY A 349 29.94 -27.95 -7.79
C GLY A 349 30.77 -26.96 -6.96
N TYR A 350 32.05 -26.76 -7.29
CA TYR A 350 32.91 -25.79 -6.63
C TYR A 350 33.06 -24.50 -7.46
N SER A 351 33.51 -23.42 -6.83
CA SER A 351 33.80 -22.15 -7.51
C SER A 351 34.97 -21.45 -6.85
N VAL A 352 35.76 -20.72 -7.64
CA VAL A 352 36.82 -19.85 -7.14
C VAL A 352 36.34 -18.41 -7.25
N GLN A 353 36.39 -17.69 -6.13
CA GLN A 353 36.02 -16.28 -6.08
C GLN A 353 37.17 -15.40 -6.54
N PHE A 354 36.84 -14.27 -7.17
CA PHE A 354 37.76 -13.22 -7.57
C PHE A 354 37.25 -11.88 -7.06
N PHE A 355 38.14 -11.13 -6.43
CA PHE A 355 37.94 -9.74 -6.08
C PHE A 355 38.44 -8.85 -7.22
N VAL A 356 37.58 -7.94 -7.67
CA VAL A 356 37.89 -6.92 -8.67
C VAL A 356 37.80 -5.55 -8.02
N LYS A 357 38.82 -4.73 -8.21
CA LYS A 357 38.81 -3.30 -7.85
C LYS A 357 39.16 -2.47 -9.09
N ALA A 358 38.34 -1.49 -9.39
CA ALA A 358 38.60 -0.49 -10.41
C ALA A 358 38.87 0.85 -9.73
N HIS A 359 39.97 1.54 -10.07
CA HIS A 359 40.29 2.85 -9.51
C HIS A 359 41.05 3.73 -10.50
N ARG A 360 41.01 5.04 -10.25
CA ARG A 360 41.81 6.00 -11.00
C ARG A 360 43.25 6.01 -10.47
N GLN A 361 44.21 6.19 -11.36
CA GLN A 361 45.60 6.37 -10.98
C GLN A 361 45.77 7.62 -10.10
N GLY A 362 46.48 7.47 -8.99
CA GLY A 362 46.74 8.56 -8.03
C GLY A 362 45.62 8.81 -7.02
N ASP A 363 44.46 8.16 -7.15
CA ASP A 363 43.44 8.21 -6.08
C ASP A 363 43.92 7.48 -4.83
N ASN A 364 43.45 7.92 -3.66
CA ASN A 364 43.73 7.24 -2.41
C ASN A 364 43.11 5.82 -2.44
N PRO A 365 43.85 4.77 -2.08
CA PRO A 365 43.35 3.40 -2.13
C PRO A 365 42.10 3.15 -1.25
N LEU A 366 41.84 4.01 -0.26
CA LEU A 366 40.70 3.98 0.66
C LEU A 366 39.69 5.12 0.44
N ALA A 367 39.93 6.03 -0.51
CA ALA A 367 39.06 7.17 -0.78
C ALA A 367 39.13 7.62 -2.25
N GLY A 368 38.00 7.96 -2.87
CA GLY A 368 37.95 8.36 -4.27
C GLY A 368 36.81 7.68 -5.02
N ILE A 369 36.94 7.64 -6.34
CA ILE A 369 35.89 7.13 -7.24
C ILE A 369 35.90 5.61 -7.40
N ALA A 370 36.60 4.86 -6.55
CA ALA A 370 36.83 3.43 -6.75
C ALA A 370 35.53 2.60 -6.77
N GLY A 371 35.54 1.54 -7.56
CA GLY A 371 34.49 0.53 -7.69
C GLY A 371 35.01 -0.86 -7.34
N TYR A 372 34.16 -1.70 -6.75
CA TYR A 372 34.53 -3.04 -6.30
C TYR A 372 33.48 -4.07 -6.71
N ARG A 373 33.92 -5.30 -7.00
CA ARG A 373 33.01 -6.42 -7.25
C ARG A 373 33.64 -7.74 -6.86
N LEU A 374 32.88 -8.60 -6.18
CA LEU A 374 33.21 -10.00 -5.97
C LEU A 374 32.47 -10.83 -7.02
N VAL A 375 33.20 -11.70 -7.70
CA VAL A 375 32.67 -12.61 -8.72
C VAL A 375 33.25 -14.00 -8.53
N GLN A 376 32.76 -14.99 -9.25
CA GLN A 376 33.28 -16.35 -9.15
C GLN A 376 33.20 -17.08 -10.48
N VAL A 377 34.13 -18.03 -10.67
CA VAL A 377 34.13 -18.97 -11.79
C VAL A 377 33.89 -20.38 -11.27
N ALA A 378 33.00 -21.11 -11.93
CA ALA A 378 32.71 -22.50 -11.59
C ALA A 378 33.87 -23.41 -11.99
N THR A 379 34.03 -24.52 -11.27
CA THR A 379 35.00 -25.56 -11.62
C THR A 379 34.33 -26.92 -11.74
N ALA A 380 34.92 -27.79 -12.55
CA ALA A 380 34.41 -29.14 -12.80
C ALA A 380 35.57 -30.07 -13.18
N ARG A 381 35.47 -31.37 -12.86
CA ARG A 381 36.49 -32.36 -13.21
C ARG A 381 36.44 -32.78 -14.67
#